data_AF-A0A8S0RSU9-F1
#
_entry.id   AF-A0A8S0RSU9-F1
#
_cell.length_a   1.000
_cell.length_b   1.000
_cell.length_c   1.000
_cell.angle_alpha   90.00
_cell.angle_beta   90.00
_cell.angle_gamma   90.00
#
_symmetry.space_group_name_H-M   'P 1'
#
loop_
_entity.id
_entity.type
_entity.pdbx_description
1 polymer ?
#
loop_
_entity_poly.entity_id
_entity_poly.type
_entity_poly.pdbx_seq_one_letter_code
_entity_poly.pdbx_strand_id
1 'polypeptide(L)'
;MEIIRGLLNLKALKLGFVYFDGKTWKASSEFPELKFLKLSSADLKEWNASSDNFPSLEVLALQYCSYLKMIPSSFGNILTLQKIEVYRCAKSVKEFAKQIQEEQKDMGNEMLKVIISN
;
A
#
# COMPACT_ATOMS: atom_id res chain seq x y z
N MET A 1 3.76 -22.48 16.06
CA MET A 1 3.18 -21.92 14.83
C MET A 1 1.95 -21.03 15.15
N GLU A 2 1.91 -20.36 16.30
CA GLU A 2 0.72 -19.59 16.75
C GLU A 2 0.81 -18.08 16.47
N ILE A 3 2.02 -17.52 16.38
CA ILE A 3 2.22 -16.07 16.19
C ILE A 3 1.71 -15.61 14.81
N ILE A 4 1.74 -16.49 13.79
CA ILE A 4 1.26 -16.17 12.43
C ILE A 4 -0.27 -16.11 12.38
N ARG A 5 -0.99 -16.93 13.19
CA ARG A 5 -2.47 -16.89 13.24
C ARG A 5 -3.01 -15.57 13.79
N GLY A 6 -2.26 -14.91 14.67
CA GLY A 6 -2.64 -13.61 15.24
C GLY A 6 -2.71 -12.48 14.22
N LEU A 7 -1.98 -12.58 13.11
CA LEU A 7 -1.99 -11.57 12.04
C LEU A 7 -3.10 -11.77 11.01
N LEU A 8 -3.74 -12.95 10.96
CA LEU A 8 -4.81 -13.22 9.99
C LEU A 8 -6.02 -12.32 10.20
N ASN A 9 -6.29 -11.90 11.44
CA ASN A 9 -7.39 -10.99 11.80
C ASN A 9 -6.96 -9.51 11.84
N LEU A 10 -5.74 -9.19 11.41
CA LEU A 10 -5.24 -7.83 11.47
C LEU A 10 -5.97 -6.97 10.43
N LYS A 11 -6.82 -6.04 10.91
CA LYS A 11 -7.60 -5.15 10.02
C LYS A 11 -6.92 -3.83 9.69
N ALA A 12 -6.02 -3.38 10.55
CA ALA A 12 -5.30 -2.14 10.36
C ALA A 12 -3.84 -2.27 10.79
N LEU A 13 -2.93 -1.90 9.89
CA LEU A 13 -1.49 -1.86 10.12
C LEU A 13 -1.00 -0.44 9.89
N LYS A 14 -0.40 0.16 10.91
CA LYS A 14 0.12 1.52 10.88
C LYS A 14 1.58 1.49 11.30
N LEU A 15 2.47 1.77 10.36
CA LEU A 15 3.90 1.78 10.56
C LEU A 15 4.39 3.22 10.46
N GLY A 16 4.93 3.74 11.56
CA GLY A 16 5.50 5.07 11.66
C GLY A 16 6.97 5.00 12.07
N PHE A 17 7.85 5.75 11.41
CA PHE A 17 9.28 5.80 11.72
C PHE A 17 9.94 4.40 11.74
N VAL A 18 9.59 3.59 10.74
CA VAL A 18 10.11 2.22 10.61
C VAL A 18 11.33 2.21 9.70
N TYR A 19 12.33 1.44 10.14
CA TYR A 19 13.54 1.14 9.39
C TYR A 19 13.45 -0.26 8.80
N PHE A 20 13.53 -0.35 7.48
CA PHE A 20 13.54 -1.61 6.75
C PHE A 20 14.98 -2.01 6.44
N ASP A 21 15.37 -3.23 6.80
CA ASP A 21 16.68 -3.75 6.44
C ASP A 21 16.84 -3.78 4.92
N GLY A 22 18.01 -3.34 4.44
CA GLY A 22 18.25 -3.09 3.02
C GLY A 22 17.32 -2.05 2.36
N LYS A 23 16.49 -1.33 3.14
CA LYS A 23 15.44 -0.41 2.66
C LYS A 23 14.40 -1.10 1.78
N THR A 24 14.15 -2.40 2.02
CA THR A 24 13.20 -3.19 1.26
C THR A 24 12.15 -3.81 2.16
N TRP A 25 10.91 -3.90 1.68
CA TRP A 25 9.85 -4.63 2.36
C TRP A 25 9.36 -5.75 1.47
N LYS A 26 9.70 -6.99 1.82
CA LYS A 26 9.12 -8.19 1.24
C LYS A 26 7.96 -8.66 2.11
N ALA A 27 6.73 -8.54 1.61
CA ALA A 27 5.57 -9.10 2.30
C ALA A 27 5.62 -10.63 2.21
N SER A 28 6.12 -11.28 3.27
CA SER A 28 6.26 -12.74 3.36
C SER A 28 5.02 -13.45 3.88
N SER A 29 4.00 -12.69 4.30
CA SER A 29 2.74 -13.20 4.82
C SER A 29 1.58 -12.56 4.08
N GLU A 30 0.46 -13.28 4.05
CA GLU A 30 -0.83 -12.76 3.60
C GLU A 30 -1.52 -12.09 4.78
N PHE A 31 -2.12 -10.93 4.53
CA PHE A 31 -2.94 -10.20 5.49
C PHE A 31 -4.38 -10.17 4.98
N PRO A 32 -5.10 -11.30 5.06
CA PRO A 32 -6.37 -11.48 4.36
C PRO A 32 -7.47 -10.53 4.86
N GLU A 33 -7.42 -10.11 6.12
CA GLU A 33 -8.42 -9.20 6.73
C GLU A 33 -7.96 -7.73 6.76
N LEU A 34 -6.77 -7.41 6.24
CA LEU A 34 -6.20 -6.06 6.34
C LEU A 34 -6.91 -5.10 5.40
N LYS A 35 -7.66 -4.17 5.99
CA LYS A 35 -8.43 -3.13 5.30
C LYS A 35 -7.69 -1.80 5.24
N PHE A 36 -6.81 -1.53 6.21
CA PHE A 36 -6.11 -0.25 6.31
C PHE A 36 -4.60 -0.46 6.47
N LEU A 37 -3.82 0.07 5.52
CA LEU A 37 -2.36 0.10 5.59
C LEU A 37 -1.87 1.54 5.55
N LYS A 38 -1.13 1.94 6.58
CA LYS A 38 -0.43 3.23 6.61
C LYS A 38 1.07 3.06 6.80
N LEU A 39 1.84 3.68 5.91
CA LEU A 39 3.28 3.90 6.07
C LEU A 39 3.53 5.40 6.26
N SER A 40 4.20 5.75 7.36
CA SER A 40 4.57 7.13 7.67
C SER A 40 6.05 7.23 7.99
N SER A 41 6.77 8.13 7.31
CA SER A 41 8.20 8.35 7.55
C SER A 41 9.03 7.06 7.49
N ALA A 42 8.64 6.13 6.62
CA ALA A 42 9.35 4.87 6.40
C ALA A 42 10.56 5.09 5.48
N ASP A 43 11.70 4.50 5.81
CA ASP A 43 12.92 4.56 4.98
C ASP A 43 12.92 3.57 3.80
N LEU A 44 11.73 3.07 3.47
CA LEU A 44 11.46 2.09 2.43
C LEU A 44 11.76 2.66 1.04
N LYS A 45 12.60 1.95 0.27
CA LYS A 45 12.89 2.22 -1.14
C LYS A 45 12.14 1.29 -2.08
N GLU A 46 12.14 0.00 -1.75
CA GLU A 46 11.62 -1.06 -2.62
C GLU A 46 10.56 -1.87 -1.89
N TRP A 47 9.34 -1.86 -2.44
CA TRP A 47 8.21 -2.55 -1.86
C TRP A 47 7.88 -3.78 -2.71
N ASN A 48 8.29 -4.93 -2.21
CA ASN A 48 8.09 -6.24 -2.84
C ASN A 48 6.85 -6.90 -2.24
N ALA A 49 5.69 -6.56 -2.78
CA ALA A 49 4.41 -7.15 -2.41
C ALA A 49 3.51 -7.30 -3.66
N SER A 50 2.50 -8.16 -3.57
CA SER A 50 1.46 -8.29 -4.58
C SER A 50 0.06 -7.99 -4.00
N SER A 51 -0.96 -7.97 -4.86
CA SER A 51 -2.37 -7.98 -4.45
C SER A 51 -2.69 -9.15 -3.52
N ASP A 52 -2.04 -10.30 -3.68
CA ASP A 52 -2.30 -11.50 -2.89
C ASP A 52 -1.87 -11.33 -1.42
N ASN A 53 -0.91 -10.44 -1.17
CA ASN A 53 -0.53 -10.12 0.21
C ASN A 53 -1.61 -9.32 0.95
N PHE A 54 -2.46 -8.57 0.23
CA PHE A 54 -3.42 -7.62 0.80
C PHE A 54 -4.78 -7.66 0.08
N PRO A 55 -5.44 -8.83 -0.02
CA PRO A 55 -6.61 -9.00 -0.90
C PRO A 55 -7.84 -8.17 -0.46
N SER A 56 -7.91 -7.78 0.81
CA SER A 56 -9.03 -7.01 1.39
C SER A 56 -8.70 -5.54 1.67
N LEU A 57 -7.61 -5.02 1.09
CA LEU A 57 -7.16 -3.66 1.38
C LEU A 57 -8.13 -2.62 0.82
N GLU A 58 -8.70 -1.80 1.70
CA GLU A 58 -9.62 -0.72 1.36
C GLU A 58 -8.92 0.63 1.28
N VAL A 59 -7.90 0.86 2.12
CA VAL A 59 -7.19 2.13 2.23
C VAL A 59 -5.69 1.93 2.31
N LEU A 60 -4.97 2.58 1.38
CA LEU A 60 -3.52 2.75 1.41
C LEU A 60 -3.20 4.22 1.73
N ALA A 61 -2.46 4.47 2.81
CA ALA A 61 -1.99 5.80 3.19
C ALA A 61 -0.46 5.86 3.27
N LEU A 62 0.15 6.67 2.41
CA LEU A 62 1.60 6.90 2.36
C LEU A 62 1.88 8.34 2.75
N GLN A 63 2.67 8.53 3.80
CA GLN A 63 3.00 9.85 4.35
C GLN A 63 4.50 9.96 4.55
N TYR A 64 5.13 11.02 4.02
CA TYR A 64 6.58 11.25 4.18
C TYR A 64 7.48 10.08 3.71
N CYS A 65 7.00 9.23 2.79
CA CYS A 65 7.77 8.14 2.19
C CYS A 65 8.60 8.65 1.00
N SER A 66 9.58 9.52 1.27
CA SER A 66 10.37 10.21 0.24
C SER A 66 11.32 9.31 -0.55
N TYR A 67 11.65 8.13 -0.01
CA TYR A 67 12.58 7.19 -0.64
C TYR A 67 11.90 6.09 -1.46
N LEU A 68 10.58 5.91 -1.28
CA LEU A 68 9.83 4.86 -1.95
C LEU A 68 9.81 5.14 -3.46
N LYS A 69 10.25 4.17 -4.24
CA LYS A 69 10.32 4.32 -5.71
C LYS A 69 8.94 4.14 -6.36
N MET A 70 8.18 3.14 -5.92
CA MET A 70 6.89 2.78 -6.52
C MET A 70 5.95 2.13 -5.51
N ILE A 71 4.65 2.20 -5.81
CA ILE A 71 3.63 1.31 -5.24
C ILE A 71 3.66 0.03 -6.09
N PRO A 72 3.50 -1.18 -5.51
CA PRO A 72 3.43 -2.39 -6.32
C PRO A 72 2.30 -2.30 -7.35
N SER A 73 2.60 -2.51 -8.64
CA SER A 73 1.63 -2.33 -9.73
C SER A 73 0.39 -3.21 -9.59
N SER A 74 0.57 -4.43 -9.09
CA SER A 74 -0.55 -5.35 -8.81
C SER A 74 -1.61 -4.80 -7.86
N PHE A 75 -1.37 -3.69 -7.14
CA PHE A 75 -2.41 -3.04 -6.34
C PHE A 75 -3.58 -2.52 -7.20
N GLY A 76 -3.38 -2.32 -8.51
CA GLY A 76 -4.47 -2.16 -9.48
C GLY A 76 -5.52 -3.28 -9.38
N ASN A 77 -5.11 -4.52 -9.14
CA ASN A 77 -5.99 -5.68 -9.08
C ASN A 77 -6.76 -5.81 -7.75
N ILE A 78 -6.50 -4.97 -6.75
CA ILE A 78 -7.20 -4.99 -5.47
C ILE A 78 -8.54 -4.27 -5.62
N LEU A 79 -9.59 -5.00 -6.01
CA LEU A 79 -10.93 -4.44 -6.24
C LEU A 79 -11.60 -3.89 -4.97
N THR A 80 -11.12 -4.28 -3.78
CA THR A 80 -11.59 -3.74 -2.50
C THR A 80 -11.01 -2.35 -2.21
N LEU A 81 -9.99 -1.90 -2.95
CA LEU A 81 -9.30 -0.63 -2.73
C LEU A 81 -10.22 0.54 -3.06
N GLN A 82 -10.52 1.34 -2.05
CA GLN A 82 -11.40 2.51 -2.16
C GLN A 82 -10.63 3.82 -2.11
N LYS A 83 -9.43 3.81 -1.49
CA LYS A 83 -8.68 5.04 -1.27
C LYS A 83 -7.17 4.83 -1.29
N ILE A 84 -6.47 5.70 -2.03
CA ILE A 84 -5.02 5.89 -1.91
C ILE A 84 -4.76 7.33 -1.49
N GLU A 85 -4.11 7.53 -0.35
CA GLU A 85 -3.63 8.82 0.11
C GLU A 85 -2.11 8.89 -0.01
N VAL A 86 -1.61 9.90 -0.70
CA VAL A 86 -0.17 10.15 -0.86
C VAL A 86 0.14 11.57 -0.41
N TYR A 87 0.86 11.69 0.70
CA TYR A 87 1.25 12.98 1.29
C TYR A 87 2.77 13.06 1.45
N ARG A 88 3.40 14.09 0.88
CA ARG A 88 4.86 14.31 1.02
C ARG A 88 5.73 13.11 0.62
N CYS A 89 5.31 12.35 -0.39
CA CYS A 89 6.09 11.26 -0.98
C CYS A 89 6.78 11.70 -2.28
N ALA A 90 7.67 10.84 -2.79
CA ALA A 90 8.33 11.02 -4.08
C ALA A 90 7.33 11.20 -5.24
N LYS A 91 7.74 11.92 -6.28
CA LYS A 91 6.91 12.17 -7.46
C LYS A 91 6.45 10.87 -8.13
N SER A 92 7.35 9.89 -8.23
CA SER A 92 7.05 8.57 -8.81
C SER A 92 5.91 7.86 -8.09
N VAL A 93 5.86 7.90 -6.75
CA VAL A 93 4.77 7.30 -5.95
C VAL A 93 3.42 7.96 -6.29
N LYS A 94 3.40 9.27 -6.50
CA LYS A 94 2.20 10.01 -6.90
C LYS A 94 1.75 9.62 -8.32
N GLU A 95 2.70 9.40 -9.23
CA GLU A 95 2.42 8.94 -10.60
C GLU A 95 1.85 7.51 -10.59
N PHE A 96 2.47 6.58 -9.85
CA PHE A 96 1.94 5.21 -9.71
C PHE A 96 0.57 5.16 -9.04
N ALA A 97 0.29 6.00 -8.04
CA ALA A 97 -1.03 6.06 -7.43
C ALA A 97 -2.11 6.46 -8.47
N LYS A 98 -1.81 7.38 -9.38
CA LYS A 98 -2.71 7.76 -10.48
C LYS A 98 -2.86 6.63 -11.50
N GLN A 99 -1.76 5.96 -11.86
CA GLN A 99 -1.80 4.82 -12.78
C GLN A 99 -2.72 3.72 -12.26
N ILE A 100 -2.62 3.37 -10.97
CA ILE A 100 -3.52 2.39 -10.33
C ILE A 100 -4.99 2.84 -10.43
N GLN A 101 -5.26 4.15 -10.31
CA GLN A 101 -6.61 4.68 -10.48
C GLN A 101 -7.13 4.51 -11.90
N GLU A 102 -6.29 4.77 -12.90
CA GLU A 102 -6.64 4.58 -14.32
C GLU A 102 -6.86 3.10 -14.64
N GLU A 103 -5.98 2.21 -14.17
CA GLU A 103 -6.14 0.75 -14.32
C GLU A 103 -7.46 0.26 -13.72
N GLN A 104 -7.82 0.72 -12.52
CA GLN A 104 -9.09 0.33 -11.91
C GLN A 104 -10.30 0.89 -12.65
N LYS A 105 -10.19 2.11 -13.19
CA LYS A 105 -11.24 2.69 -14.03
C LYS A 105 -11.45 1.88 -15.32
N ASP A 106 -10.36 1.44 -15.96
CA ASP A 106 -10.42 0.60 -17.15
C ASP A 106 -11.04 -0.78 -16.87
N MET A 107 -10.91 -1.27 -15.63
CA MET A 107 -11.60 -2.48 -15.15
C MET A 107 -13.04 -2.24 -14.67
N GLY A 108 -13.56 -1.01 -14.78
CA GLY A 108 -14.93 -0.65 -14.41
C GLY A 108 -15.12 -0.23 -12.94
N ASN A 109 -14.04 -0.08 -12.16
CA ASN A 109 -14.10 0.45 -10.80
C ASN A 109 -13.85 1.97 -10.79
N GLU A 110 -14.93 2.76 -10.77
CA GLU A 110 -14.86 4.23 -10.70
C GLU A 110 -14.80 4.77 -9.26
N MET A 111 -14.88 3.90 -8.25
CA MET A 111 -15.02 4.31 -6.85
C MET A 111 -13.68 4.62 -6.16
N LEU A 112 -12.55 4.19 -6.73
CA LEU A 112 -11.23 4.42 -6.16
C LEU A 112 -10.88 5.92 -6.15
N LYS A 113 -10.67 6.48 -4.96
CA LYS A 113 -10.27 7.87 -4.75
C LYS A 113 -8.77 7.97 -4.50
N VAL A 114 -8.06 8.71 -5.34
CA VAL A 114 -6.65 9.05 -5.14
C VAL A 114 -6.52 10.50 -4.67
N ILE A 115 -5.93 10.69 -3.48
CA ILE A 115 -5.72 12.01 -2.88
C ILE A 115 -4.21 12.24 -2.77
N ILE A 116 -3.71 13.25 -3.49
CA ILE A 116 -2.29 13.60 -3.53
C ILE A 116 -2.10 14.99 -2.93
N SER A 117 -1.18 15.12 -1.97
CA SER A 117 -0.87 16.37 -1.29
C SER A 117 0.63 16.51 -0.99
N ASN A 118 1.07 17.75 -0.72
CA ASN A 118 2.48 18.17 -0.61
C ASN A 118 2.89 18.64 0.78
#